data_AF-A0A946ZT33-F1
#
_entry.id   AF-A0A946ZT33-F1
#
_cell.length_a   1.000
_cell.length_b   1.000
_cell.length_c   1.000
_cell.angle_alpha   90.00
_cell.angle_beta   90.00
_cell.angle_gamma   90.00
#
_symmetry.space_group_name_H-M   'P 1'
#
loop_
_entity.id
_entity.type
_entity.pdbx_description
1 polymer ?
#
loop_
_entity_poly.entity_id
_entity_poly.type
_entity_poly.pdbx_seq_one_letter_code
_entity_poly.pdbx_strand_id
1 'polypeptide(L)'
;MTKSIIHSVFLLLFLIGSSLGFAQEEETIEFKTNLSKEKLGINERLRVEFTMNKDGDNFTPPDFEGFRVLMGPSQSISSSWINGVRSYSKTYSYTLAPTERGTFTIKQATIVIDGKTYKTTPAKVEVTAAVDKPSDQMTAEDIADENLHLVAEVSKTQPYLNEGMSVVYKLYVSPSINVSNFRPLDNPTYNNFWSQDIPVTSYNVKNGTYQGKSYRYVILKRVVLYPQKSGALEIEPLSLDVTLEVPTNRRDFFGQPIYTQTHITVSAGKRTIQVKPLPTQGQPSDFSGAVGSFRFNVSTSKNTLKATESLQAVVEVEGKGNLKLFQLPALEMPGSLEVYEPEYNESVRTTLS
;
A
#
# COMPACT_ATOMS: atom_id res chain seq x y z
N MET A 1 19.98 -3.00 63.82
CA MET A 1 19.11 -3.45 62.71
C MET A 1 18.12 -2.38 62.20
N THR A 2 18.16 -1.14 62.73
CA THR A 2 17.12 -0.12 62.48
C THR A 2 17.52 1.03 61.54
N LYS A 3 18.81 1.19 61.19
CA LYS A 3 19.26 2.24 60.25
C LYS A 3 19.23 1.84 58.76
N SER A 4 19.20 0.54 58.46
CA SER A 4 19.20 0.02 57.08
C SER A 4 17.79 0.02 56.47
N ILE A 5 16.75 -0.16 57.28
CA ILE A 5 15.35 -0.20 56.79
C ILE A 5 14.87 1.19 56.33
N ILE A 6 15.33 2.26 56.99
CA ILE A 6 14.93 3.64 56.65
C ILE A 6 15.52 4.08 55.29
N HIS A 7 16.73 3.63 54.94
CA HIS A 7 17.32 3.92 53.63
C HIS A 7 16.66 3.10 52.50
N SER A 8 16.27 1.86 52.77
CA SER A 8 15.56 1.03 51.78
C SER A 8 14.14 1.53 51.51
N VAL A 9 13.44 2.11 52.49
CA VAL A 9 12.10 2.69 52.30
C VAL A 9 12.14 4.02 51.55
N PHE A 10 13.19 4.84 51.74
CA PHE A 10 13.35 6.09 50.99
C PHE A 10 13.76 5.85 49.52
N LEU A 11 14.58 4.82 49.26
CA LEU A 11 14.96 4.44 47.89
C LEU A 11 13.77 3.82 47.12
N LEU A 12 12.88 3.11 47.81
CA LEU A 12 11.66 2.56 47.20
C LEU A 12 10.61 3.65 46.92
N LEU A 13 10.50 4.69 47.77
CA LEU A 13 9.61 5.83 47.51
C LEU A 13 10.11 6.74 46.38
N PHE A 14 11.43 6.80 46.14
CA PHE A 14 12.01 7.56 45.02
C PHE A 14 11.90 6.82 43.67
N LEU A 15 11.72 5.49 43.69
CA LEU A 15 11.53 4.66 42.49
C LEU A 15 10.06 4.55 42.03
N ILE A 16 9.10 4.94 42.87
CA ILE A 16 7.66 4.93 42.55
C ILE A 16 7.16 6.33 42.12
N GLY A 17 7.94 7.39 42.37
CA GLY A 17 7.59 8.78 42.03
C GLY A 17 7.92 9.22 40.59
N SER A 18 8.62 8.40 39.80
CA SER A 18 9.05 8.73 38.43
C SER A 18 8.19 8.10 37.33
N SER A 19 7.04 7.52 37.66
CA SER A 19 6.05 7.00 36.69
C SER A 19 4.96 8.01 36.32
N LEU A 20 5.04 9.26 36.77
CA LEU A 20 4.11 10.32 36.40
C LEU A 20 4.52 10.97 35.08
N GLY A 21 3.88 10.53 34.01
CA GLY A 21 3.50 11.41 32.91
C GLY A 21 4.54 11.60 31.80
N PHE A 22 4.85 10.53 31.06
CA PHE A 22 4.96 10.72 29.61
C PHE A 22 3.54 10.99 29.10
N ALA A 23 3.08 12.24 29.24
CA ALA A 23 2.03 12.72 28.38
C ALA A 23 2.60 12.64 26.96
N GLN A 24 2.17 11.63 26.20
CA GLN A 24 2.24 11.73 24.75
C GLN A 24 1.46 13.01 24.42
N GLU A 25 2.14 14.07 23.99
CA GLU A 25 1.46 15.14 23.28
C GLU A 25 0.68 14.45 22.16
N GLU A 26 -0.65 14.40 22.28
CA GLU A 26 -1.49 14.00 21.18
C GLU A 26 -1.20 14.97 20.04
N GLU A 27 -0.48 14.48 19.03
CA GLU A 27 -0.21 15.22 17.82
C GLU A 27 -1.56 15.75 17.31
N THR A 28 -1.71 17.07 17.29
CA THR A 28 -2.98 17.70 16.90
C THR A 28 -3.27 17.31 15.46
N ILE A 29 -4.37 16.59 15.24
CA ILE A 29 -4.77 16.16 13.90
C ILE A 29 -5.15 17.39 13.09
N GLU A 30 -4.37 17.66 12.04
CA GLU A 30 -4.62 18.70 11.06
C GLU A 30 -5.30 18.10 9.83
N PHE A 31 -6.37 18.74 9.38
CA PHE A 31 -7.00 18.45 8.10
C PHE A 31 -7.37 19.76 7.41
N LYS A 32 -6.62 20.12 6.38
CA LYS A 32 -6.63 21.46 5.77
C LYS A 32 -6.99 21.39 4.28
N THR A 33 -7.60 22.47 3.79
CA THR A 33 -7.80 22.71 2.36
C THR A 33 -6.76 23.72 1.89
N ASN A 34 -5.98 23.38 0.88
CA ASN A 34 -5.01 24.26 0.24
C ASN A 34 -5.48 24.55 -1.20
N LEU A 35 -5.47 25.81 -1.59
CA LEU A 35 -5.82 26.26 -2.93
C LEU A 35 -4.56 26.73 -3.64
N SER A 36 -4.40 26.39 -4.93
CA SER A 36 -3.31 26.96 -5.72
C SER A 36 -3.48 28.47 -5.93
N LYS A 37 -4.72 28.96 -5.96
CA LYS A 37 -5.07 30.38 -6.10
C LYS A 37 -6.38 30.67 -5.37
N GLU A 38 -6.47 31.83 -4.72
CA GLU A 38 -7.72 32.35 -4.15
C GLU A 38 -8.52 33.18 -5.17
N LYS A 39 -7.88 33.58 -6.27
CA LYS A 39 -8.47 34.37 -7.36
C LYS A 39 -7.96 33.88 -8.72
N LEU A 40 -8.87 33.63 -9.66
CA LEU A 40 -8.54 33.15 -11.01
C LEU A 40 -9.55 33.64 -12.07
N GLY A 41 -9.15 33.69 -13.33
CA GLY A 41 -10.06 33.93 -14.45
C GLY A 41 -10.90 32.71 -14.80
N ILE A 42 -12.07 32.92 -15.42
CA ILE A 42 -12.98 31.85 -15.88
C ILE A 42 -12.34 30.86 -16.87
N ASN A 43 -11.23 31.23 -17.52
CA ASN A 43 -10.46 30.41 -18.45
C ASN A 43 -9.25 29.73 -17.82
N GLU A 44 -9.08 29.82 -16.49
CA GLU A 44 -7.96 29.18 -15.76
C GLU A 44 -8.42 27.91 -15.01
N ARG A 45 -7.44 27.16 -14.48
CA ARG A 45 -7.67 25.98 -13.64
C ARG A 45 -7.34 26.29 -12.18
N LEU A 46 -8.07 25.66 -11.26
CA LEU A 46 -7.83 25.69 -9.82
C LEU A 46 -7.39 24.31 -9.34
N ARG A 47 -6.29 24.21 -8.61
CA ARG A 47 -5.89 22.99 -7.91
C ARG A 47 -6.32 23.11 -6.45
N VAL A 48 -7.01 22.09 -5.95
CA VAL A 48 -7.47 22.00 -4.57
C VAL A 48 -6.87 20.75 -3.95
N GLU A 49 -6.16 20.94 -2.84
CA GLU A 49 -5.55 19.86 -2.07
C GLU A 49 -6.20 19.76 -0.69
N PHE A 50 -6.48 18.54 -0.26
CA PHE A 50 -6.93 18.23 1.10
C PHE A 50 -5.81 17.46 1.79
N THR A 51 -5.12 18.09 2.73
CA THR A 51 -3.92 17.57 3.38
C THR A 51 -4.17 17.26 4.84
N MET A 52 -3.68 16.10 5.28
CA MET A 52 -3.82 15.63 6.66
C MET A 52 -2.48 15.09 7.19
N ASN A 53 -2.21 15.33 8.46
CA ASN A 53 -0.97 14.88 9.10
C ASN A 53 -1.05 13.49 9.74
N LYS A 54 -2.17 12.78 9.57
CA LYS A 54 -2.37 11.41 10.07
C LYS A 54 -3.17 10.58 9.08
N ASP A 55 -2.89 9.28 8.98
CA ASP A 55 -3.65 8.42 8.06
C ASP A 55 -5.12 8.32 8.47
N GLY A 56 -5.98 8.15 7.49
CA GLY A 56 -7.42 8.08 7.66
C GLY A 56 -8.12 7.40 6.50
N ASP A 57 -9.37 7.04 6.74
CA ASP A 57 -10.27 6.29 5.88
C ASP A 57 -11.50 7.09 5.46
N ASN A 58 -12.20 6.58 4.44
CA ASN A 58 -13.50 7.10 4.02
C ASN A 58 -13.47 8.60 3.67
N PHE A 59 -12.41 9.04 2.98
CA PHE A 59 -12.33 10.40 2.46
C PHE A 59 -13.50 10.67 1.52
N THR A 60 -14.22 11.77 1.79
CA THR A 60 -15.34 12.25 0.97
C THR A 60 -15.06 13.70 0.56
N PRO A 61 -14.87 13.98 -0.74
CA PRO A 61 -14.66 15.35 -1.23
C PRO A 61 -15.97 16.17 -1.14
N PRO A 62 -15.88 17.51 -1.19
CA PRO A 62 -17.06 18.36 -1.38
C PRO A 62 -17.63 18.20 -2.80
N ASP A 63 -18.82 18.74 -3.02
CA ASP A 63 -19.53 18.73 -4.32
C ASP A 63 -18.91 19.62 -5.42
N PHE A 64 -17.95 20.48 -5.04
CA PHE A 64 -17.29 21.46 -5.92
C PHE A 64 -18.27 22.35 -6.70
N GLU A 65 -19.33 22.81 -6.04
CA GLU A 65 -20.31 23.73 -6.62
C GLU A 65 -19.65 24.96 -7.29
N GLY A 66 -20.04 25.26 -8.53
CA GLY A 66 -19.44 26.31 -9.36
C GLY A 66 -18.20 25.87 -10.15
N PHE A 67 -17.82 24.60 -10.05
CA PHE A 67 -16.67 24.03 -10.76
C PHE A 67 -17.00 22.68 -11.40
N ARG A 68 -16.35 22.40 -12.53
CA ARG A 68 -16.26 21.08 -13.13
C ARG A 68 -14.94 20.43 -12.71
N VAL A 69 -15.01 19.21 -12.18
CA VAL A 69 -13.81 18.41 -11.90
C VAL A 69 -13.20 17.95 -13.23
N LEU A 70 -11.96 18.37 -13.50
CA LEU A 70 -11.20 17.93 -14.67
C LEU A 70 -10.35 16.70 -14.35
N MET A 71 -9.80 16.63 -13.14
CA MET A 71 -8.90 15.56 -12.68
C MET A 71 -9.00 15.36 -11.16
N GLY A 72 -8.69 14.14 -10.72
CA GLY A 72 -8.64 13.74 -9.31
C GLY A 72 -9.73 12.72 -8.92
N PRO A 73 -9.66 12.17 -7.70
CA PRO A 73 -8.60 12.39 -6.72
C PRO A 73 -7.28 11.73 -7.13
N SER A 74 -6.20 12.51 -7.17
CA SER A 74 -4.84 11.96 -7.04
C SER A 74 -4.50 11.89 -5.56
N GLN A 75 -3.68 10.90 -5.19
CA GLN A 75 -3.32 10.65 -3.79
C GLN A 75 -1.81 10.63 -3.63
N SER A 76 -1.32 11.42 -2.67
CA SER A 76 0.08 11.48 -2.29
C SER A 76 0.22 11.19 -0.80
N ILE A 77 1.20 10.35 -0.43
CA ILE A 77 1.55 10.07 0.96
C ILE A 77 3.05 10.25 1.12
N SER A 78 3.42 11.11 2.07
CA SER A 78 4.78 11.33 2.52
C SER A 78 4.85 10.94 4.00
N SER A 79 5.85 10.14 4.35
CA SER A 79 6.13 9.70 5.71
C SER A 79 7.64 9.75 5.90
N SER A 80 8.10 10.36 7.00
CA SER A 80 9.50 10.51 7.32
C SER A 80 9.73 10.35 8.82
N TRP A 81 10.87 9.76 9.18
CA TRP A 81 11.29 9.61 10.56
C TRP A 81 12.73 10.08 10.68
N ILE A 82 12.93 11.29 11.21
CA ILE A 82 14.25 11.91 11.35
C ILE A 82 14.45 12.31 12.81
N ASN A 83 15.53 11.82 13.43
CA ASN A 83 15.92 12.14 14.81
C ASN A 83 14.80 11.95 15.86
N GLY A 84 13.95 10.93 15.69
CA GLY A 84 12.87 10.61 16.63
C GLY A 84 11.57 11.39 16.43
N VAL A 85 11.52 12.32 15.47
CA VAL A 85 10.30 13.03 15.08
C VAL A 85 9.71 12.37 13.85
N ARG A 86 8.48 11.86 13.99
CA ARG A 86 7.68 11.39 12.85
C ARG A 86 7.07 12.60 12.16
N SER A 87 7.16 12.65 10.83
CA SER A 87 6.38 13.56 10.01
C SER A 87 5.58 12.71 9.03
N TYR A 88 4.26 12.88 9.02
CA TYR A 88 3.36 12.22 8.08
C TYR A 88 2.50 13.27 7.38
N SER A 89 2.25 13.07 6.09
CA SER A 89 1.34 13.89 5.29
C SER A 89 0.67 13.01 4.24
N LYS A 90 -0.66 13.02 4.23
CA LYS A 90 -1.48 12.44 3.17
C LYS A 90 -2.27 13.55 2.50
N THR A 91 -2.27 13.57 1.18
CA THR A 91 -2.91 14.62 0.37
C THR A 91 -3.80 13.99 -0.69
N TYR A 92 -5.03 14.49 -0.80
CA TYR A 92 -5.91 14.26 -1.94
C TYR A 92 -5.95 15.53 -2.80
N SER A 93 -5.62 15.44 -4.09
CA SER A 93 -5.60 16.58 -5.00
C SER A 93 -6.65 16.46 -6.12
N TYR A 94 -7.22 17.60 -6.49
CA TYR A 94 -8.17 17.76 -7.59
C TYR A 94 -7.80 18.97 -8.45
N THR A 95 -8.01 18.86 -9.77
CA THR A 95 -7.93 19.98 -10.70
C THR A 95 -9.32 20.33 -11.19
N LEU A 96 -9.72 21.57 -11.00
CA LEU A 96 -11.06 22.09 -11.23
C LEU A 96 -11.04 23.18 -12.31
N ALA A 97 -12.12 23.26 -13.10
CA ALA A 97 -12.39 24.37 -14.00
C ALA A 97 -13.66 25.10 -13.55
N PRO A 98 -13.61 26.44 -13.35
CA PRO A 98 -14.80 27.20 -12.99
C PRO A 98 -15.84 27.16 -14.12
N THR A 99 -17.11 27.08 -13.76
CA THR A 99 -18.23 27.05 -14.74
C THR A 99 -18.85 28.42 -14.97
N GLU A 100 -18.74 29.31 -14.00
CA GLU A 100 -19.29 30.66 -14.03
C GLU A 100 -18.44 31.64 -13.22
N ARG A 101 -18.68 32.95 -13.41
CA ARG A 101 -17.99 34.03 -12.69
C ARG A 101 -18.69 34.30 -11.37
N GLY A 102 -17.93 34.70 -10.36
CA GLY A 102 -18.46 35.00 -9.03
C GLY A 102 -17.55 34.52 -7.92
N THR A 103 -18.01 34.63 -6.68
CA THR A 103 -17.30 34.09 -5.52
C THR A 103 -17.92 32.76 -5.12
N PHE A 104 -17.12 31.71 -5.21
CA PHE A 104 -17.50 30.35 -4.84
C PHE A 104 -16.82 29.95 -3.55
N THR A 105 -17.41 28.99 -2.85
CA THR A 105 -16.83 28.42 -1.63
C THR A 105 -16.59 26.93 -1.84
N ILE A 106 -15.34 26.50 -1.77
CA ILE A 106 -14.99 25.10 -1.65
C ILE A 106 -15.46 24.65 -0.26
N LYS A 107 -16.52 23.84 -0.23
CA LYS A 107 -17.12 23.31 1.00
C LYS A 107 -16.16 22.34 1.71
N GLN A 108 -16.53 21.94 2.92
CA GLN A 108 -15.72 21.05 3.74
C GLN A 108 -15.62 19.66 3.11
N ALA A 109 -14.41 19.11 3.03
CA ALA A 109 -14.22 17.66 2.85
C ALA A 109 -14.33 16.96 4.20
N THR A 110 -14.59 15.65 4.20
CA THR A 110 -14.62 14.84 5.42
C THR A 110 -13.70 13.62 5.32
N ILE A 111 -13.13 13.20 6.43
CA ILE A 111 -12.34 11.97 6.55
C ILE A 111 -12.53 11.35 7.93
N VAL A 112 -12.39 10.03 8.06
CA VAL A 112 -12.42 9.32 9.34
C VAL A 112 -10.99 8.99 9.77
N ILE A 113 -10.54 9.55 10.89
CA ILE A 113 -9.23 9.28 11.49
C ILE A 113 -9.48 8.75 12.90
N ASP A 114 -8.94 7.57 13.22
CA ASP A 114 -9.13 6.88 14.51
C ASP A 114 -10.63 6.78 14.93
N GLY A 115 -11.51 6.52 13.96
CA GLY A 115 -12.95 6.41 14.19
C GLY A 115 -13.70 7.73 14.40
N LYS A 116 -13.02 8.89 14.38
CA LYS A 116 -13.63 10.22 14.46
C LYS A 116 -13.67 10.90 13.09
N THR A 117 -14.76 11.61 12.79
CA THR A 117 -14.88 12.36 11.53
C THR A 117 -14.26 13.75 11.66
N TYR A 118 -13.26 14.04 10.85
CA TYR A 118 -12.62 15.34 10.71
C TYR A 118 -13.15 16.06 9.46
N LYS A 119 -13.19 17.39 9.52
CA LYS A 119 -13.65 18.26 8.42
C LYS A 119 -12.64 19.35 8.14
N THR A 120 -12.45 19.70 6.88
CA THR A 120 -11.66 20.88 6.54
C THR A 120 -12.43 22.17 6.78
N THR A 121 -11.72 23.29 6.82
CA THR A 121 -12.33 24.63 6.76
C THR A 121 -12.71 24.97 5.32
N PRO A 122 -13.91 25.55 5.07
CA PRO A 122 -14.26 26.02 3.74
C PRO A 122 -13.29 27.09 3.24
N ALA A 123 -12.98 27.08 1.94
CA ALA A 123 -12.09 28.03 1.31
C ALA A 123 -12.82 28.82 0.22
N LYS A 124 -12.62 30.14 0.18
CA LYS A 124 -13.26 31.01 -0.83
C LYS A 124 -12.39 31.15 -2.07
N VAL A 125 -13.02 31.21 -3.22
CA VAL A 125 -12.39 31.41 -4.52
C VAL A 125 -13.16 32.47 -5.30
N GLU A 126 -12.46 33.51 -5.76
CA GLU A 126 -13.02 34.54 -6.63
C GLU A 126 -12.71 34.22 -8.11
N VAL A 127 -13.76 33.99 -8.90
CA VAL A 127 -13.66 33.75 -10.35
C VAL A 127 -14.00 35.04 -11.10
N THR A 128 -13.02 35.59 -11.80
CA THR A 128 -13.14 36.83 -12.57
C THR A 128 -13.37 36.57 -14.06
N ALA A 129 -13.42 37.65 -14.86
CA ALA A 129 -13.43 37.56 -16.30
C ALA A 129 -12.23 36.78 -16.85
N ALA A 130 -12.32 36.35 -18.10
CA ALA A 130 -11.20 35.68 -18.74
C ALA A 130 -9.98 36.60 -18.72
N VAL A 131 -8.85 36.06 -18.31
CA VAL A 131 -7.58 36.77 -18.30
C VAL A 131 -6.88 36.58 -19.65
N ASP A 132 -6.24 37.62 -20.18
CA ASP A 132 -5.60 37.62 -21.51
C ASP A 132 -4.40 36.65 -21.59
N LYS A 133 -3.72 36.48 -20.45
CA LYS A 133 -2.72 35.45 -20.22
C LYS A 133 -3.21 34.57 -19.09
N PRO A 134 -4.11 33.61 -19.36
CA PRO A 134 -4.41 32.59 -18.37
C PRO A 134 -3.09 31.94 -17.98
N SER A 135 -2.90 31.65 -16.69
CA SER A 135 -1.83 30.75 -16.28
C SER A 135 -2.22 29.34 -16.75
N ASP A 136 -2.12 29.13 -18.07
CA ASP A 136 -2.18 27.86 -18.78
C ASP A 136 -0.93 27.01 -18.51
N GLN A 137 0.02 27.54 -17.74
CA GLN A 137 1.11 26.76 -17.19
C GLN A 137 0.53 25.79 -16.18
N MET A 138 0.25 24.57 -16.65
CA MET A 138 0.18 23.41 -15.78
C MET A 138 1.45 23.44 -14.91
N THR A 139 1.28 23.39 -13.59
CA THR A 139 2.45 23.30 -12.73
C THR A 139 3.14 21.95 -12.99
N ALA A 140 4.39 21.82 -12.56
CA ALA A 140 5.11 20.56 -12.71
C ALA A 140 4.35 19.39 -12.03
N GLU A 141 3.62 19.71 -10.96
CA GLU A 141 2.73 18.82 -10.21
C GLU A 141 1.46 18.47 -10.99
N ASP A 142 0.81 19.42 -11.68
CA ASP A 142 -0.35 19.14 -12.54
C ASP A 142 0.02 18.22 -13.71
N ILE A 143 1.20 18.44 -14.31
CA ILE A 143 1.72 17.57 -15.38
C ILE A 143 1.98 16.18 -14.80
N ALA A 144 2.56 16.08 -13.60
CA ALA A 144 2.84 14.80 -12.98
C ALA A 144 1.58 14.02 -12.61
N ASP A 145 0.58 14.66 -11.99
CA ASP A 145 -0.70 14.04 -11.63
C ASP A 145 -1.42 13.46 -12.86
N GLU A 146 -1.31 14.09 -14.04
CA GLU A 146 -1.89 13.55 -15.26
C GLU A 146 -1.06 12.42 -15.88
N ASN A 147 0.27 12.50 -15.77
CA ASN A 147 1.19 11.72 -16.59
C ASN A 147 1.94 10.62 -15.83
N LEU A 148 1.83 10.54 -14.51
CA LEU A 148 2.53 9.57 -13.67
C LEU A 148 1.55 8.88 -12.71
N HIS A 149 1.41 7.55 -12.82
CA HIS A 149 0.48 6.77 -11.98
C HIS A 149 1.17 5.57 -11.35
N LEU A 150 1.15 5.48 -10.02
CA LEU A 150 1.57 4.29 -9.29
C LEU A 150 0.35 3.43 -8.97
N VAL A 151 0.37 2.16 -9.36
CA VAL A 151 -0.78 1.26 -9.26
C VAL A 151 -0.39 -0.03 -8.57
N ALA A 152 -1.12 -0.41 -7.53
CA ALA A 152 -1.08 -1.75 -6.94
C ALA A 152 -2.14 -2.63 -7.61
N GLU A 153 -1.71 -3.52 -8.51
CA GLU A 153 -2.58 -4.54 -9.10
C GLU A 153 -2.64 -5.76 -8.18
N VAL A 154 -3.85 -6.11 -7.75
CA VAL A 154 -4.10 -7.23 -6.86
C VAL A 154 -4.77 -8.35 -7.65
N SER A 155 -4.27 -9.58 -7.57
CA SER A 155 -4.84 -10.70 -8.34
C SER A 155 -6.20 -11.18 -7.81
N LYS A 156 -6.48 -11.03 -6.51
CA LYS A 156 -7.75 -11.39 -5.86
C LYS A 156 -8.11 -10.41 -4.75
N THR A 157 -9.35 -9.94 -4.74
CA THR A 157 -9.88 -9.03 -3.68
C THR A 157 -10.64 -9.77 -2.58
N GLN A 158 -11.05 -11.01 -2.84
CA GLN A 158 -11.80 -11.85 -1.89
C GLN A 158 -11.24 -13.29 -1.78
N PRO A 159 -9.96 -13.47 -1.40
CA PRO A 159 -9.38 -14.80 -1.21
C PRO A 159 -9.96 -15.49 0.04
N TYR A 160 -9.85 -16.81 0.09
CA TYR A 160 -10.02 -17.57 1.33
C TYR A 160 -8.79 -17.44 2.24
N LEU A 161 -8.96 -17.71 3.54
CA LEU A 161 -7.86 -17.84 4.48
C LEU A 161 -6.80 -18.80 3.93
N ASN A 162 -5.52 -18.43 4.02
CA ASN A 162 -4.37 -19.17 3.46
C ASN A 162 -4.39 -19.39 1.93
N GLU A 163 -5.31 -18.79 1.18
CA GLU A 163 -5.28 -18.83 -0.28
C GLU A 163 -4.27 -17.81 -0.83
N GLY A 164 -3.38 -18.27 -1.71
CA GLY A 164 -2.38 -17.39 -2.34
C GLY A 164 -3.00 -16.34 -3.26
N MET A 165 -2.52 -15.11 -3.09
CA MET A 165 -2.78 -13.97 -3.97
C MET A 165 -1.48 -13.20 -4.25
N SER A 166 -1.48 -12.34 -5.26
CA SER A 166 -0.30 -11.51 -5.57
C SER A 166 -0.64 -10.04 -5.70
N VAL A 167 0.34 -9.21 -5.37
CA VAL A 167 0.31 -7.76 -5.59
C VAL A 167 1.48 -7.36 -6.47
N VAL A 168 1.19 -6.66 -7.56
CA VAL A 168 2.18 -6.16 -8.52
C VAL A 168 2.08 -4.64 -8.55
N TYR A 169 3.16 -3.98 -8.15
CA TYR A 169 3.26 -2.52 -8.17
C TYR A 169 3.83 -2.07 -9.51
N LYS A 170 3.06 -1.29 -10.26
CA LYS A 170 3.43 -0.76 -11.57
C LYS A 170 3.47 0.76 -11.53
N LEU A 171 4.53 1.34 -12.06
CA LEU A 171 4.63 2.78 -12.31
C LEU A 171 4.38 3.04 -13.78
N TYR A 172 3.27 3.69 -14.10
CA TYR A 172 2.88 4.12 -15.43
C TYR A 172 3.38 5.55 -15.66
N VAL A 173 4.06 5.76 -16.78
CA VAL A 173 4.67 7.02 -17.20
C VAL A 173 4.18 7.35 -18.60
N SER A 174 3.58 8.52 -18.76
CA SER A 174 3.10 9.01 -20.04
C SER A 174 4.29 9.25 -20.98
N PRO A 175 4.15 9.03 -22.30
CA PRO A 175 5.21 9.34 -23.26
C PRO A 175 5.67 10.81 -23.29
N SER A 176 4.89 11.73 -22.70
CA SER A 176 5.16 13.18 -22.64
C SER A 176 6.16 13.60 -21.56
N ILE A 177 6.48 12.74 -20.61
CA ILE A 177 7.41 13.01 -19.51
C ILE A 177 8.47 11.91 -19.41
N ASN A 178 9.61 12.23 -18.79
CA ASN A 178 10.64 11.25 -18.46
C ASN A 178 10.83 11.17 -16.94
N VAL A 179 11.07 9.95 -16.45
CA VAL A 179 11.48 9.69 -15.08
C VAL A 179 12.99 9.50 -15.08
N SER A 180 13.71 10.37 -14.37
CA SER A 180 15.18 10.26 -14.26
C SER A 180 15.58 9.38 -13.07
N ASN A 181 14.85 9.45 -11.96
CA ASN A 181 15.09 8.66 -10.77
C ASN A 181 13.80 8.43 -9.97
N PHE A 182 13.79 7.41 -9.11
CA PHE A 182 12.77 7.24 -8.10
C PHE A 182 13.36 6.61 -6.83
N ARG A 183 12.80 6.94 -5.67
CA ARG A 183 13.16 6.35 -4.39
C ARG A 183 11.88 5.99 -3.61
N PRO A 184 11.80 4.79 -3.02
CA PRO A 184 10.75 4.47 -2.07
C PRO A 184 10.81 5.40 -0.86
N LEU A 185 9.71 6.11 -0.58
CA LEU A 185 9.53 6.87 0.65
C LEU A 185 9.02 5.97 1.76
N ASP A 186 8.04 5.13 1.43
CA ASP A 186 7.46 4.17 2.35
C ASP A 186 7.21 2.85 1.63
N ASN A 187 7.41 1.74 2.34
CA ASN A 187 7.19 0.40 1.82
C ASN A 187 5.92 -0.19 2.42
N PRO A 188 5.09 -0.87 1.62
CA PRO A 188 3.86 -1.49 2.09
C PRO A 188 4.17 -2.56 3.14
N THR A 189 3.52 -2.46 4.30
CA THR A 189 3.46 -3.55 5.27
C THR A 189 2.27 -4.46 4.98
N TYR A 190 2.40 -5.74 5.31
CA TYR A 190 1.42 -6.78 5.01
C TYR A 190 0.94 -7.44 6.31
N ASN A 191 0.38 -6.64 7.21
CA ASN A 191 -0.06 -7.13 8.52
C ASN A 191 -1.14 -8.22 8.38
N ASN A 192 -0.97 -9.32 9.11
CA ASN A 192 -1.82 -10.53 9.01
C ASN A 192 -1.75 -11.25 7.66
N PHE A 193 -0.73 -10.98 6.84
CA PHE A 193 -0.37 -11.81 5.71
C PHE A 193 0.99 -12.45 5.96
N TRP A 194 1.15 -13.69 5.53
CA TRP A 194 2.48 -14.18 5.21
C TRP A 194 2.83 -13.64 3.82
N SER A 195 3.98 -12.99 3.70
CA SER A 195 4.39 -12.31 2.46
C SER A 195 5.74 -12.81 1.98
N GLN A 196 5.86 -13.03 0.67
CA GLN A 196 7.15 -13.31 0.04
C GLN A 196 7.34 -12.44 -1.19
N ASP A 197 8.40 -11.63 -1.18
CA ASP A 197 8.80 -10.83 -2.33
C ASP A 197 9.34 -11.75 -3.45
N ILE A 198 8.95 -11.44 -4.70
CA ILE A 198 9.56 -12.02 -5.90
C ILE A 198 10.53 -10.97 -6.46
N PRO A 199 11.86 -11.21 -6.37
CA PRO A 199 12.87 -10.23 -6.77
C PRO A 199 12.63 -9.67 -8.18
N VAL A 200 12.72 -8.36 -8.33
CA VAL A 200 12.74 -7.68 -9.62
C VAL A 200 14.20 -7.31 -9.89
N THR A 201 14.84 -8.06 -10.79
CA THR A 201 16.27 -7.89 -11.09
C THR A 201 16.53 -6.77 -12.09
N SER A 202 15.55 -6.39 -12.90
CA SER A 202 15.64 -5.28 -13.84
C SER A 202 14.28 -4.63 -14.13
N TYR A 203 14.29 -3.31 -14.32
CA TYR A 203 13.11 -2.52 -14.69
C TYR A 203 12.96 -2.46 -16.21
N ASN A 204 12.31 -3.48 -16.76
CA ASN A 204 12.03 -3.52 -18.19
C ASN A 204 10.80 -2.66 -18.51
N VAL A 205 11.00 -1.64 -19.34
CA VAL A 205 9.92 -0.77 -19.82
C VAL A 205 9.00 -1.56 -20.73
N LYS A 206 7.71 -1.53 -20.44
CA LYS A 206 6.64 -2.16 -21.23
C LYS A 206 5.64 -1.10 -21.69
N ASN A 207 4.94 -1.36 -22.77
CA ASN A 207 3.79 -0.54 -23.17
C ASN A 207 2.51 -1.11 -22.55
N GLY A 208 1.59 -0.24 -22.16
CA GLY A 208 0.30 -0.61 -21.62
C GLY A 208 -0.69 0.54 -21.66
N THR A 209 -1.87 0.32 -21.10
CA THR A 209 -2.88 1.36 -20.96
C THR A 209 -3.23 1.57 -19.50
N TYR A 210 -3.54 2.82 -19.15
CA TYR A 210 -4.09 3.20 -17.86
C TYR A 210 -5.28 4.11 -18.12
N GLN A 211 -6.46 3.72 -17.61
CA GLN A 211 -7.74 4.41 -17.84
C GLN A 211 -8.02 4.72 -19.34
N GLY A 212 -7.67 3.80 -20.23
CA GLY A 212 -7.89 3.93 -21.68
C GLY A 212 -6.88 4.81 -22.43
N LYS A 213 -5.97 5.50 -21.73
CA LYS A 213 -4.85 6.25 -22.31
C LYS A 213 -3.60 5.35 -22.42
N SER A 214 -2.74 5.63 -23.40
CA SER A 214 -1.50 4.87 -23.64
C SER A 214 -0.38 5.35 -22.72
N TYR A 215 0.29 4.41 -22.07
CA TYR A 215 1.40 4.66 -21.14
C TYR A 215 2.53 3.65 -21.36
N ARG A 216 3.73 4.02 -20.93
CA ARG A 216 4.80 3.04 -20.65
C ARG A 216 4.73 2.69 -19.17
N TYR A 217 5.09 1.48 -18.78
CA TYR A 217 5.16 1.12 -17.38
C TYR A 217 6.34 0.20 -17.06
N VAL A 218 6.77 0.25 -15.81
CA VAL A 218 7.75 -0.68 -15.22
C VAL A 218 7.10 -1.39 -14.03
N ILE A 219 7.50 -2.64 -13.80
CA ILE A 219 7.12 -3.37 -12.58
C ILE A 219 8.19 -3.06 -11.53
N LEU A 220 7.78 -2.40 -10.44
CA LEU A 220 8.69 -2.00 -9.37
C LEU A 220 8.83 -3.09 -8.31
N LYS A 221 7.73 -3.75 -7.95
CA LYS A 221 7.70 -4.76 -6.89
C LYS A 221 6.64 -5.81 -7.19
N ARG A 222 6.93 -7.06 -6.80
CA ARG A 222 6.03 -8.21 -6.90
C ARG A 222 6.05 -8.95 -5.57
N VAL A 223 4.89 -9.20 -5.01
CA VAL A 223 4.76 -9.89 -3.71
C VAL A 223 3.66 -10.93 -3.81
N VAL A 224 3.90 -12.12 -3.25
CA VAL A 224 2.87 -13.12 -3.00
C VAL A 224 2.46 -13.01 -1.55
N LEU A 225 1.15 -12.94 -1.31
CA LEU A 225 0.54 -12.81 0.01
C LEU A 225 -0.37 -14.00 0.27
N TYR A 226 -0.36 -14.49 1.51
CA TYR A 226 -1.28 -15.50 2.03
C TYR A 226 -1.94 -14.95 3.30
N PRO A 227 -3.25 -14.66 3.28
CA PRO A 227 -3.93 -14.07 4.43
C PRO A 227 -3.96 -15.07 5.59
N GLN A 228 -3.50 -14.65 6.77
CA GLN A 228 -3.44 -15.45 7.99
C GLN A 228 -4.64 -15.20 8.92
N LYS A 229 -5.57 -14.33 8.51
CA LYS A 229 -6.79 -14.01 9.26
C LYS A 229 -7.95 -13.70 8.31
N SER A 230 -9.17 -14.11 8.68
CA SER A 230 -10.39 -13.77 7.94
C SER A 230 -10.91 -12.37 8.29
N GLY A 231 -11.70 -11.77 7.41
CA GLY A 231 -12.24 -10.42 7.54
C GLY A 231 -11.52 -9.39 6.66
N ALA A 232 -11.73 -8.11 6.95
CA ALA A 232 -11.09 -7.02 6.23
C ALA A 232 -9.63 -6.89 6.67
N LEU A 233 -8.70 -7.14 5.74
CA LEU A 233 -7.27 -6.94 5.93
C LEU A 233 -6.78 -5.80 5.04
N GLU A 234 -5.83 -5.01 5.53
CA GLU A 234 -5.31 -3.86 4.82
C GLU A 234 -3.90 -4.11 4.29
N ILE A 235 -3.67 -3.60 3.09
CA ILE A 235 -2.36 -3.47 2.47
C ILE A 235 -2.04 -1.98 2.47
N GLU A 236 -1.02 -1.62 3.26
CA GLU A 236 -0.48 -0.27 3.30
C GLU A 236 -0.04 0.17 1.89
N PRO A 237 -0.09 1.48 1.57
CA PRO A 237 0.33 1.98 0.27
C PRO A 237 1.84 1.87 0.07
N LEU A 238 2.24 1.62 -1.19
CA LEU A 238 3.60 1.95 -1.65
C LEU A 238 3.62 3.42 -2.06
N SER A 239 4.61 4.17 -1.56
CA SER A 239 4.79 5.58 -1.90
C SER A 239 6.22 5.85 -2.37
N LEU A 240 6.35 6.63 -3.44
CA LEU A 240 7.62 6.92 -4.11
C LEU A 240 7.81 8.42 -4.24
N ASP A 241 9.03 8.88 -4.03
CA ASP A 241 9.53 10.18 -4.50
C ASP A 241 10.16 9.97 -5.88
N VAL A 242 9.60 10.61 -6.89
CA VAL A 242 9.96 10.44 -8.30
C VAL A 242 10.50 11.76 -8.84
N THR A 243 11.71 11.71 -9.41
CA THR A 243 12.29 12.85 -10.11
C THR A 243 11.87 12.80 -11.57
N LEU A 244 11.13 13.83 -11.99
CA LEU A 244 10.59 13.99 -13.33
C LEU A 244 11.31 15.08 -14.11
N GLU A 245 11.49 14.85 -15.40
CA GLU A 245 11.87 15.87 -16.36
C GLU A 245 10.63 16.31 -17.12
N VAL A 246 10.15 17.51 -16.81
CA VAL A 246 8.99 18.10 -17.44
C VAL A 246 9.42 19.19 -18.43
N PRO A 247 8.85 19.21 -19.65
CA PRO A 247 9.18 20.23 -20.63
C PRO A 247 8.68 21.60 -20.14
N THR A 248 9.55 22.60 -20.22
CA THR A 248 9.16 24.00 -19.97
C THR A 248 8.63 24.62 -21.26
N ASN A 249 7.90 25.73 -21.15
CA ASN A 249 7.51 26.55 -22.30
C ASN A 249 8.68 27.34 -22.93
N ARG A 250 9.92 27.12 -22.46
CA ARG A 250 11.12 27.78 -23.00
C ARG A 250 11.81 26.84 -23.99
N ARG A 251 12.34 27.45 -25.06
CA ARG A 251 13.21 26.78 -26.01
C ARG A 251 14.60 27.39 -25.93
N ASP A 252 15.62 26.57 -26.17
CA ASP A 252 16.99 27.06 -26.27
C ASP A 252 17.22 27.82 -27.59
N PHE A 253 18.44 28.32 -27.78
CA PHE A 253 18.86 29.03 -29.00
C PHE A 253 18.71 28.18 -30.28
N PHE A 254 18.68 26.85 -30.16
CA PHE A 254 18.51 25.90 -31.25
C PHE A 254 17.06 25.40 -31.40
N GLY A 255 16.12 26.01 -30.68
CA GLY A 255 14.70 25.68 -30.74
C GLY A 255 14.30 24.38 -30.02
N GLN A 256 15.21 23.76 -29.24
CA GLN A 256 14.91 22.56 -28.46
C GLN A 256 14.13 22.93 -27.19
N PRO A 257 13.13 22.13 -26.78
CA PRO A 257 12.45 22.33 -25.50
C PRO A 257 13.42 22.21 -24.32
N ILE A 258 13.44 23.21 -23.44
CA ILE A 258 14.20 23.16 -22.19
C ILE A 258 13.38 22.36 -21.17
N TYR A 259 13.98 21.37 -20.52
CA TYR A 259 13.33 20.61 -19.44
C TYR A 259 13.71 21.18 -18.08
N THR A 260 12.83 21.02 -17.10
CA THR A 260 13.13 21.27 -15.70
C THR A 260 12.89 20.01 -14.89
N GLN A 261 13.68 19.82 -13.83
CA GLN A 261 13.55 18.69 -12.93
C GLN A 261 12.64 19.07 -11.77
N THR A 262 11.65 18.22 -11.49
CA THR A 262 10.78 18.34 -10.32
C THR A 262 10.73 17.03 -9.54
N HIS A 263 10.41 17.11 -8.25
CA HIS A 263 10.21 15.96 -7.37
C HIS A 263 8.74 15.82 -7.05
N ILE A 264 8.17 14.64 -7.32
CA ILE A 264 6.76 14.37 -7.10
C ILE A 264 6.60 13.10 -6.29
N THR A 265 5.75 13.18 -5.27
CA THR A 265 5.40 12.02 -4.47
C THR A 265 4.13 11.36 -5.02
N VAL A 266 4.24 10.10 -5.46
CA VAL A 266 3.13 9.28 -5.95
C VAL A 266 2.88 8.08 -5.06
N SER A 267 1.60 7.71 -4.89
CA SER A 267 1.19 6.59 -4.05
C SER A 267 0.26 5.62 -4.78
N ALA A 268 0.40 4.32 -4.49
CA ALA A 268 -0.50 3.29 -5.00
C ALA A 268 -1.90 3.28 -4.33
N GLY A 269 -2.06 4.09 -3.27
CA GLY A 269 -3.18 4.05 -2.37
C GLY A 269 -3.22 2.78 -1.52
N LYS A 270 -3.98 2.83 -0.43
CA LYS A 270 -4.23 1.66 0.41
C LYS A 270 -5.24 0.73 -0.23
N ARG A 271 -5.15 -0.58 0.06
CA ARG A 271 -6.07 -1.58 -0.47
C ARG A 271 -6.62 -2.46 0.65
N THR A 272 -7.93 -2.57 0.73
CA THR A 272 -8.62 -3.48 1.65
C THR A 272 -8.98 -4.79 0.94
N ILE A 273 -8.56 -5.92 1.50
CA ILE A 273 -8.83 -7.28 1.02
C ILE A 273 -9.84 -7.94 1.94
N GLN A 274 -10.91 -8.51 1.38
CA GLN A 274 -11.99 -9.13 2.15
C GLN A 274 -11.80 -10.64 2.20
N VAL A 275 -11.12 -11.13 3.24
CA VAL A 275 -10.73 -12.53 3.36
C VAL A 275 -11.89 -13.39 3.88
N LYS A 276 -12.24 -14.43 3.12
CA LYS A 276 -13.29 -15.39 3.48
C LYS A 276 -12.75 -16.46 4.44
N PRO A 277 -13.53 -16.92 5.43
CA PRO A 277 -13.18 -18.12 6.19
C PRO A 277 -13.20 -19.34 5.28
N LEU A 278 -12.42 -20.38 5.62
CA LEU A 278 -12.45 -21.65 4.89
C LEU A 278 -13.84 -22.31 5.02
N PRO A 279 -14.33 -22.98 3.96
CA PRO A 279 -15.53 -23.80 4.05
C PRO A 279 -15.35 -24.93 5.07
N THR A 280 -16.33 -25.12 5.94
CA THR A 280 -16.33 -26.21 6.95
C THR A 280 -16.90 -27.52 6.40
N GLN A 281 -17.72 -27.45 5.35
CA GLN A 281 -18.33 -28.63 4.75
C GLN A 281 -17.27 -29.45 4.00
N GLY A 282 -17.14 -30.73 4.36
CA GLY A 282 -16.17 -31.64 3.73
C GLY A 282 -14.73 -31.41 4.18
N GLN A 283 -14.51 -30.56 5.19
CA GLN A 283 -13.20 -30.39 5.81
C GLN A 283 -12.80 -31.67 6.57
N PRO A 284 -11.64 -32.27 6.26
CA PRO A 284 -11.13 -33.41 7.02
C PRO A 284 -10.88 -33.05 8.50
N SER A 285 -11.05 -34.02 9.41
CA SER A 285 -10.81 -33.82 10.84
C SER A 285 -9.36 -33.49 11.17
N ASP A 286 -8.43 -33.92 10.32
CA ASP A 286 -6.98 -33.74 10.39
C ASP A 286 -6.48 -32.60 9.47
N PHE A 287 -7.38 -31.70 9.05
CA PHE A 287 -7.02 -30.61 8.15
C PHE A 287 -5.91 -29.71 8.72
N SER A 288 -4.74 -29.74 8.09
CA SER A 288 -3.52 -29.05 8.54
C SER A 288 -3.30 -27.65 7.94
N GLY A 289 -4.30 -27.11 7.23
CA GLY A 289 -4.22 -25.76 6.65
C GLY A 289 -3.80 -25.70 5.18
N ALA A 290 -3.74 -26.83 4.47
CA ALA A 290 -3.41 -26.88 3.05
C ALA A 290 -4.54 -26.27 2.19
N VAL A 291 -4.22 -25.25 1.39
CA VAL A 291 -5.15 -24.54 0.50
C VAL A 291 -4.54 -24.45 -0.89
N GLY A 292 -5.23 -25.06 -1.86
CA GLY A 292 -4.77 -25.12 -3.25
C GLY A 292 -5.23 -26.39 -3.95
N SER A 293 -4.50 -26.76 -4.99
CA SER A 293 -4.69 -28.01 -5.71
C SER A 293 -3.43 -28.85 -5.55
N PHE A 294 -3.57 -29.97 -4.86
CA PHE A 294 -2.48 -30.86 -4.50
C PHE A 294 -2.74 -32.28 -4.98
N ARG A 295 -1.67 -32.98 -5.33
CA ARG A 295 -1.63 -34.43 -5.48
C ARG A 295 -0.84 -34.98 -4.31
N PHE A 296 -1.44 -35.97 -3.64
CA PHE A 296 -0.83 -36.68 -2.54
C PHE A 296 -0.45 -38.07 -3.02
N ASN A 297 0.78 -38.49 -2.77
CA ASN A 297 1.28 -39.80 -3.14
C ASN A 297 2.00 -40.45 -1.96
N VAL A 298 1.71 -41.72 -1.73
CA VAL A 298 2.40 -42.53 -0.72
C VAL A 298 2.91 -43.77 -1.42
N SER A 299 4.21 -44.01 -1.31
CA SER A 299 4.85 -45.20 -1.85
C SER A 299 5.67 -45.89 -0.78
N THR A 300 5.76 -47.21 -0.85
CA THR A 300 6.60 -48.00 0.04
C THR A 300 7.58 -48.84 -0.76
N SER A 301 8.74 -49.13 -0.18
CA SER A 301 9.74 -50.02 -0.82
C SER A 301 9.24 -51.47 -0.91
N LYS A 302 8.28 -51.86 -0.07
CA LYS A 302 7.65 -53.18 -0.02
C LYS A 302 6.18 -53.07 0.38
N ASN A 303 5.36 -54.00 -0.12
CA ASN A 303 3.94 -54.13 0.25
C ASN A 303 3.69 -55.23 1.31
N THR A 304 4.71 -56.05 1.59
CA THR A 304 4.65 -57.15 2.57
C THR A 304 5.95 -57.21 3.36
N LEU A 305 5.86 -57.35 4.68
CA LEU A 305 7.01 -57.48 5.58
C LEU A 305 7.00 -58.84 6.26
N LYS A 306 8.16 -59.52 6.28
CA LYS A 306 8.40 -60.63 7.21
C LYS A 306 8.80 -60.07 8.58
N ALA A 307 8.69 -60.90 9.61
CA ALA A 307 9.21 -60.54 10.94
C ALA A 307 10.67 -60.07 10.83
N THR A 308 11.03 -58.99 11.53
CA THR A 308 12.37 -58.36 11.55
C THR A 308 12.80 -57.61 10.28
N GLU A 309 11.96 -57.52 9.24
CA GLU A 309 12.26 -56.69 8.06
C GLU A 309 11.81 -55.24 8.25
N SER A 310 12.51 -54.30 7.60
CA SER A 310 12.11 -52.90 7.48
C SER A 310 11.57 -52.57 6.09
N LEU A 311 10.77 -51.49 6.01
CA LEU A 311 10.39 -50.82 4.76
C LEU A 311 10.68 -49.33 4.87
N GLN A 312 10.81 -48.68 3.72
CA GLN A 312 10.83 -47.23 3.61
C GLN A 312 9.49 -46.79 3.05
N ALA A 313 8.86 -45.80 3.66
CA ALA A 313 7.70 -45.12 3.12
C ALA A 313 8.10 -43.70 2.70
N VAL A 314 7.65 -43.28 1.53
CA VAL A 314 7.84 -41.92 1.01
C VAL A 314 6.46 -41.30 0.86
N VAL A 315 6.25 -40.20 1.58
CA VAL A 315 5.03 -39.38 1.52
C VAL A 315 5.38 -38.11 0.75
N GLU A 316 4.70 -37.89 -0.36
CA GLU A 316 4.96 -36.77 -1.26
C GLU A 316 3.69 -35.95 -1.48
N VAL A 317 3.84 -34.63 -1.41
CA VAL A 317 2.82 -33.68 -1.83
C VAL A 317 3.40 -32.74 -2.87
N GLU A 318 2.70 -32.66 -3.99
CA GLU A 318 3.04 -31.76 -5.08
C GLU A 318 1.80 -30.99 -5.54
N GLY A 319 1.97 -29.78 -6.06
CA GLY A 319 0.85 -29.01 -6.59
C GLY A 319 1.06 -27.52 -6.53
N LYS A 320 -0.04 -26.78 -6.59
CA LYS A 320 -0.07 -25.32 -6.50
C LYS A 320 -0.93 -24.89 -5.31
N GLY A 321 -0.32 -24.15 -4.39
CA GLY A 321 -0.99 -23.65 -3.20
C GLY A 321 0.01 -23.11 -2.18
N ASN A 322 -0.39 -23.11 -0.92
CA ASN A 322 0.41 -22.62 0.21
C ASN A 322 1.42 -23.67 0.76
N LEU A 323 2.20 -24.31 -0.12
CA LEU A 323 3.10 -25.44 0.24
C LEU A 323 4.01 -25.18 1.45
N LYS A 324 4.44 -23.93 1.68
CA LYS A 324 5.30 -23.53 2.82
C LYS A 324 4.57 -23.32 4.14
N LEU A 325 3.23 -23.37 4.14
CA LEU A 325 2.38 -22.91 5.24
C LEU A 325 1.49 -24.02 5.85
N PHE A 326 1.66 -25.27 5.43
CA PHE A 326 0.98 -26.40 6.05
C PHE A 326 1.97 -27.52 6.36
N GLN A 327 1.54 -28.43 7.23
CA GLN A 327 2.30 -29.63 7.56
C GLN A 327 1.70 -30.85 6.88
N LEU A 328 2.55 -31.76 6.42
CA LEU A 328 2.11 -33.04 5.89
C LEU A 328 1.40 -33.84 6.99
N PRO A 329 0.30 -34.55 6.67
CA PRO A 329 -0.34 -35.43 7.62
C PRO A 329 0.64 -36.53 8.06
N ALA A 330 0.62 -36.86 9.35
CA ALA A 330 1.42 -37.95 9.89
C ALA A 330 0.94 -39.30 9.33
N LEU A 331 1.87 -40.21 9.09
CA LEU A 331 1.53 -41.56 8.65
C LEU A 331 1.01 -42.38 9.84
N GLU A 332 -0.25 -42.81 9.78
CA GLU A 332 -0.80 -43.74 10.79
C GLU A 332 -0.22 -45.15 10.57
N MET A 333 0.54 -45.64 11.55
CA MET A 333 1.20 -46.94 11.50
C MET A 333 0.67 -47.87 12.59
N PRO A 334 0.53 -49.18 12.33
CA PRO A 334 0.16 -50.14 13.36
C PRO A 334 1.26 -50.23 14.43
N GLY A 335 0.88 -50.37 15.70
CA GLY A 335 1.83 -50.40 16.83
C GLY A 335 2.83 -51.57 16.84
N SER A 336 2.74 -52.49 15.89
CA SER A 336 3.74 -53.53 15.64
C SER A 336 4.98 -53.04 14.89
N LEU A 337 4.96 -51.82 14.36
CA LEU A 337 6.06 -51.21 13.63
C LEU A 337 6.71 -50.12 14.49
N GLU A 338 8.03 -50.18 14.60
CA GLU A 338 8.84 -49.08 15.12
C GLU A 338 9.04 -48.04 14.01
N VAL A 339 8.76 -46.78 14.31
CA VAL A 339 8.85 -45.67 13.35
C VAL A 339 10.04 -44.79 13.72
N TYR A 340 10.93 -44.59 12.76
CA TYR A 340 12.03 -43.64 12.88
C TYR A 340 11.61 -42.25 12.41
N GLU A 341 12.30 -41.23 12.92
CA GLU A 341 12.10 -39.84 12.48
C GLU A 341 12.35 -39.73 10.96
N PRO A 342 11.42 -39.14 10.20
CA PRO A 342 11.54 -39.07 8.75
C PRO A 342 12.61 -38.05 8.31
N GLU A 343 13.21 -38.30 7.15
CA GLU A 343 13.96 -37.27 6.44
C GLU A 343 12.99 -36.33 5.70
N TYR A 344 13.17 -35.01 5.86
CA TYR A 344 12.33 -34.00 5.22
C TYR A 344 13.10 -33.27 4.11
N ASN A 345 12.49 -33.18 2.93
CA ASN A 345 13.01 -32.41 1.81
C ASN A 345 11.90 -31.55 1.20
N GLU A 346 12.22 -30.30 0.87
CA GLU A 346 11.27 -29.33 0.31
C GLU A 346 11.86 -28.68 -0.95
N SER A 347 11.07 -28.65 -2.04
CA SER A 347 11.40 -27.93 -3.27
C SER A 347 10.23 -27.06 -3.70
N VAL A 348 10.13 -25.85 -3.14
CA VAL A 348 9.01 -24.93 -3.41
C VAL A 348 9.49 -23.68 -4.15
N ARG A 349 8.85 -23.42 -5.30
CA ARG A 349 9.04 -22.21 -6.09
C ARG A 349 7.86 -21.27 -5.96
N THR A 350 8.15 -20.02 -5.63
CA THR A 350 7.15 -18.95 -5.53
C THR A 350 6.97 -18.27 -6.89
N THR A 351 5.73 -18.23 -7.38
CA THR A 351 5.34 -17.56 -8.63
C THR A 351 4.13 -16.66 -8.39
N LEU A 352 3.84 -15.76 -9.33
CA LEU A 352 2.61 -14.96 -9.26
C LEU A 352 1.38 -15.88 -9.30
N SER A 353 0.42 -15.62 -8.41
CA SER A 353 -0.73 -16.50 -8.15
C SER A 353 -1.80 -16.43 -9.22
#